data_AF-A0A957E8M2-F1
#
_entry.id   AF-A0A957E8M2-F1
#
_cell.length_a   1.000
_cell.length_b   1.000
_cell.length_c   1.000
_cell.angle_alpha   90.00
_cell.angle_beta   90.00
_cell.angle_gamma   90.00
#
_symmetry.space_group_name_H-M   'P 1'
#
loop_
_entity.id
_entity.type
_entity.pdbx_description
1 polymer ?
#
loop_
_entity_poly.entity_id
_entity_poly.type
_entity_poly.pdbx_seq_one_letter_code
_entity_poly.pdbx_strand_id
1 'polypeptide(L)'
;ALRTLKAMFERYSALMSAGEEAEAQKYVLFGVRLDTSGSLRDVNVPPLGDPMLDLGVTPRLVFNVRQALDHAWRQWSLTPEEAALARPYCQNVKIVVTGGFNPAKIARFEKLHVPADIYGVGSSLLVNDKETNTDFTADVVRVCIDDQWVDMAKIGRGASDNPELQPVDLTNL
;
A
#
# COMPACT_ATOMS: atom_id res chain seq x y z
N ALA A 1 4.86 4.75 3.65
CA ALA A 1 5.07 3.75 4.72
C ALA A 1 5.93 4.28 5.86
N LEU A 2 7.23 4.54 5.66
CA LEU A 2 8.17 4.82 6.77
C LEU A 2 7.83 6.04 7.62
N ARG A 3 7.33 7.13 7.02
CA ARG A 3 6.89 8.33 7.76
C ARG A 3 5.73 8.01 8.71
N THR A 4 4.73 7.27 8.22
CA THR A 4 3.59 6.80 9.03
C THR A 4 4.07 5.88 10.14
N LEU A 5 4.95 4.92 9.81
CA LEU A 5 5.53 4.01 10.81
C LEU A 5 6.19 4.77 11.96
N LYS A 6 7.02 5.79 11.65
CA LYS A 6 7.67 6.65 12.64
C LYS A 6 6.65 7.41 13.49
N ALA A 7 5.70 8.09 12.86
CA ALA A 7 4.69 8.87 13.57
C ALA A 7 3.83 8.01 14.51
N MET A 8 3.46 6.80 14.06
CA MET A 8 2.71 5.86 14.89
C MET A 8 3.57 5.32 16.04
N PHE A 9 4.85 5.00 15.78
CA PHE A 9 5.78 4.57 16.83
C PHE A 9 6.03 5.66 17.88
N GLU A 10 6.21 6.93 17.49
CA GLU A 10 6.43 8.03 18.43
C GLU A 10 5.27 8.16 19.42
N ARG A 11 4.04 8.04 18.92
CA ARG A 11 2.85 8.09 19.77
C ARG A 11 2.69 6.83 20.62
N TYR A 12 2.96 5.66 20.06
CA TYR A 12 3.01 4.39 20.79
C TYR A 12 4.02 4.45 21.96
N SER A 13 5.26 4.85 21.67
CA SER A 13 6.35 4.92 22.65
C SER A 13 6.03 5.90 23.80
N ALA A 14 5.52 7.10 23.47
CA ALA A 14 5.14 8.07 24.49
C ALA A 14 4.06 7.57 25.45
N LEU A 15 3.05 6.85 24.94
CA LEU A 15 1.98 6.26 25.75
C LEU A 15 2.48 5.07 26.58
N MET A 16 3.37 4.24 26.02
CA MET A 16 4.02 3.18 26.78
C MET A 16 4.83 3.75 27.96
N SER A 17 5.59 4.83 27.74
CA SER A 17 6.34 5.51 28.82
C SER A 17 5.44 6.15 29.87
N ALA A 18 4.20 6.53 29.51
CA ALA A 18 3.20 7.05 30.44
C ALA A 18 2.42 5.95 31.18
N GLY A 19 2.63 4.67 30.86
CA GLY A 19 1.88 3.54 31.41
C GLY A 19 0.47 3.37 30.81
N GLU A 20 0.16 4.06 29.71
CA GLU A 20 -1.15 4.03 29.03
C GLU A 20 -1.20 2.94 27.96
N GLU A 21 -0.93 1.69 28.35
CA GLU A 21 -0.73 0.58 27.41
C GLU A 21 -1.93 0.35 26.47
N ALA A 22 -3.15 0.39 27.00
CA ALA A 22 -4.37 0.18 26.21
C ALA A 22 -4.55 1.25 25.11
N GLU A 23 -4.18 2.49 25.40
CA GLU A 23 -4.20 3.57 24.41
C GLU A 23 -3.06 3.41 23.42
N ALA A 24 -1.86 3.02 23.89
CA ALA A 24 -0.70 2.78 23.04
C ALA A 24 -1.01 1.76 21.94
N GLN A 25 -1.72 0.66 22.26
CA GLN A 25 -2.05 -0.39 21.28
C GLN A 25 -2.79 0.12 20.04
N LYS A 26 -3.57 1.20 20.15
CA LYS A 26 -4.27 1.83 18.99
C LYS A 26 -3.30 2.42 17.97
N TYR A 27 -2.06 2.64 18.37
CA TYR A 27 -1.00 3.17 17.52
C TYR A 27 -0.12 2.09 16.92
N VAL A 28 -0.38 0.80 17.16
CA VAL A 28 0.38 -0.26 16.48
C VAL A 28 0.03 -0.28 14.99
N LEU A 29 1.01 0.00 14.13
CA LEU A 29 0.83 -0.15 12.69
C LEU A 29 0.77 -1.63 12.31
N PHE A 30 -0.44 -2.14 12.10
CA PHE A 30 -0.66 -3.55 11.77
C PHE A 30 0.06 -3.99 10.50
N GLY A 31 -0.03 -3.21 9.42
CA GLY A 31 0.61 -3.57 8.16
C GLY A 31 0.58 -2.48 7.10
N VAL A 32 1.32 -2.73 6.03
CA VAL A 32 1.36 -1.90 4.82
C VAL A 32 0.84 -2.71 3.64
N ARG A 33 -0.02 -2.09 2.82
CA ARG A 33 -0.53 -2.69 1.58
C ARG A 33 0.27 -2.19 0.40
N LEU A 34 0.84 -3.11 -0.37
CA LEU A 34 1.47 -2.85 -1.65
C LEU A 34 0.49 -3.17 -2.76
N ASP A 35 0.17 -2.16 -3.57
CA ASP A 35 -0.91 -2.18 -4.56
C ASP A 35 -0.48 -1.45 -5.86
N THR A 36 0.79 -1.55 -6.20
CA THR A 36 1.36 -0.93 -7.40
C THR A 36 0.70 -1.53 -8.64
N SER A 37 0.17 -0.67 -9.51
CA SER A 37 -0.46 -1.06 -10.78
C SER A 37 0.48 -1.92 -11.64
N GLY A 38 -0.05 -2.95 -12.29
CA GLY A 38 0.71 -3.76 -13.25
C GLY A 38 1.23 -3.00 -14.47
N SER A 39 0.78 -1.76 -14.68
CA SER A 39 1.29 -0.84 -15.71
C SER A 39 2.37 0.12 -15.22
N LEU A 40 2.69 0.13 -13.92
CA LEU A 40 3.61 1.08 -13.31
C LEU A 40 4.81 0.36 -12.67
N ARG A 41 5.98 0.97 -12.79
CA ARG A 41 7.18 0.59 -12.03
C ARG A 41 7.24 1.44 -10.77
N ASP A 42 7.42 0.81 -9.62
CA ASP A 42 7.75 1.54 -8.40
C ASP A 42 9.19 2.08 -8.51
N VAL A 43 9.41 3.33 -8.08
CA VAL A 43 10.74 3.97 -8.11
C VAL A 43 11.80 3.16 -7.35
N ASN A 44 11.39 2.40 -6.33
CA ASN A 44 12.27 1.55 -5.54
C ASN A 44 12.62 0.22 -6.23
N VAL A 45 12.14 -0.04 -7.45
CA VAL A 45 12.49 -1.21 -8.25
C VAL A 45 13.40 -0.76 -9.40
N PRO A 46 14.73 -0.91 -9.30
CA PRO A 46 15.63 -0.59 -10.40
C PRO A 46 15.26 -1.37 -11.67
N PRO A 47 15.28 -0.77 -12.86
CA PRO A 47 14.81 -1.44 -14.06
C PRO A 47 15.79 -2.54 -14.47
N LEU A 48 15.27 -3.73 -14.78
CA LEU A 48 15.99 -4.80 -15.46
C LEU A 48 15.68 -4.81 -16.96
N GLY A 49 14.67 -4.06 -17.40
CA GLY A 49 14.25 -3.97 -18.80
C GLY A 49 13.20 -5.00 -19.20
N ASP A 50 12.79 -5.87 -18.27
CA ASP A 50 11.68 -6.80 -18.45
C ASP A 50 10.45 -6.31 -17.66
N PRO A 51 9.36 -5.89 -18.34
CA PRO A 51 8.12 -5.46 -17.69
C PRO A 51 7.57 -6.47 -16.67
N MET A 52 7.75 -7.78 -16.90
CA MET A 52 7.27 -8.83 -15.99
C MET A 52 8.07 -8.91 -14.68
N LEU A 53 9.27 -8.29 -14.65
CA LEU A 53 10.14 -8.21 -13.48
C LEU A 53 10.13 -6.84 -12.81
N ASP A 54 9.65 -5.82 -13.53
CA ASP A 54 9.76 -4.42 -13.12
C ASP A 54 8.41 -3.78 -12.75
N LEU A 55 7.29 -4.22 -13.35
CA LEU A 55 5.98 -3.59 -13.15
C LEU A 55 5.12 -4.25 -12.07
N GLY A 56 4.30 -3.44 -11.41
CA GLY A 56 3.37 -3.86 -10.38
C GLY A 56 4.04 -4.27 -9.07
N VAL A 57 3.32 -5.05 -8.26
CA VAL A 57 3.87 -5.63 -7.03
C VAL A 57 4.74 -6.83 -7.37
N THR A 58 6.05 -6.60 -7.36
CA THR A 58 7.10 -7.59 -7.67
C THR A 58 7.77 -8.12 -6.39
N PRO A 59 8.40 -9.31 -6.41
CA PRO A 59 9.21 -9.79 -5.29
C PRO A 59 10.24 -8.79 -4.80
N ARG A 60 10.92 -8.10 -5.73
CA ARG A 60 11.96 -7.10 -5.44
C ARG A 60 11.40 -5.92 -4.65
N LEU A 61 10.22 -5.43 -5.03
CA LEU A 61 9.54 -4.36 -4.29
C LEU A 61 9.25 -4.79 -2.85
N VAL A 62 8.73 -6.02 -2.66
CA VAL A 62 8.39 -6.53 -1.33
C VAL A 62 9.62 -6.69 -0.44
N PHE A 63 10.72 -7.25 -0.97
CA PHE A 63 11.98 -7.33 -0.22
C PHE A 63 12.52 -5.95 0.18
N ASN A 64 12.49 -4.99 -0.74
CA ASN A 64 12.94 -3.63 -0.47
C ASN A 64 12.09 -2.99 0.64
N VAL A 65 10.77 -3.17 0.60
CA VAL A 65 9.86 -2.67 1.65
C VAL A 65 10.12 -3.36 2.99
N ARG A 66 10.26 -4.69 3.03
CA ARG A 66 10.55 -5.43 4.26
C ARG A 66 11.84 -4.94 4.92
N GLN A 67 12.93 -4.83 4.15
CA GLN A 67 14.21 -4.32 4.65
C GLN A 67 14.08 -2.88 5.15
N ALA A 68 13.36 -2.03 4.42
CA ALA A 68 13.14 -0.65 4.81
C ALA A 68 12.35 -0.55 6.12
N LEU A 69 11.32 -1.37 6.32
CA LEU A 69 10.56 -1.44 7.57
C LEU A 69 11.46 -1.92 8.73
N ASP A 70 12.17 -3.04 8.55
CA ASP A 70 13.01 -3.66 9.58
C ASP A 70 14.14 -2.76 10.07
N HIS A 71 14.58 -1.84 9.22
CA HIS A 71 15.70 -0.94 9.50
C HIS A 71 15.28 0.51 9.73
N ALA A 72 13.99 0.84 9.62
CA ALA A 72 13.48 2.19 9.75
C ALA A 72 13.94 2.87 11.05
N TRP A 73 13.82 2.16 12.16
CA TRP A 73 14.18 2.65 13.49
C TRP A 73 15.65 3.05 13.66
N ARG A 74 16.56 2.49 12.84
CA ARG A 74 17.99 2.82 12.92
C ARG A 74 18.31 4.26 12.54
N GLN A 75 17.39 4.91 11.82
CA GLN A 75 17.52 6.31 11.42
C GLN A 75 16.85 7.27 12.42
N TRP A 76 16.19 6.74 13.45
CA TRP A 76 15.50 7.56 14.44
C TRP A 76 16.44 7.90 15.60
N SER A 77 16.30 9.11 16.14
CA SER A 77 17.01 9.53 17.35
C SER A 77 16.28 8.97 18.57
N LEU A 78 16.73 7.81 19.05
CA LEU A 78 16.10 7.05 20.14
C LEU A 78 17.09 6.84 21.29
N THR A 79 16.57 6.80 22.51
CA THR A 79 17.28 6.23 23.66
C THR A 79 17.45 4.71 23.51
N PRO A 80 18.34 4.05 24.27
CA PRO A 80 18.48 2.59 24.22
C PRO A 80 17.19 1.82 24.52
N GLU A 81 16.36 2.35 25.42
CA GLU A 81 15.07 1.75 25.80
C GLU A 81 14.05 1.87 24.67
N GLU A 82 13.92 3.04 24.07
CA GLU A 82 13.06 3.26 22.90
C GLU A 82 13.52 2.44 21.70
N ALA A 83 14.83 2.28 21.49
CA ALA A 83 15.37 1.43 20.42
C ALA A 83 15.02 -0.06 20.63
N ALA A 84 15.05 -0.53 21.88
CA ALA A 84 14.63 -1.90 22.22
C ALA A 84 13.13 -2.13 21.95
N LEU A 85 12.30 -1.09 22.08
CA LEU A 85 10.88 -1.12 21.72
C LEU A 85 10.65 -0.98 20.21
N ALA A 86 11.39 -0.09 19.54
CA ALA A 86 11.22 0.25 18.13
C ALA A 86 11.54 -0.91 17.19
N ARG A 87 12.57 -1.70 17.51
CA ARG A 87 12.99 -2.83 16.67
C ARG A 87 11.87 -3.88 16.48
N PRO A 88 11.32 -4.51 17.54
CA PRO A 88 10.23 -5.47 17.37
C PRO A 88 8.96 -4.80 16.81
N TYR A 89 8.69 -3.54 17.17
CA TYR A 89 7.58 -2.79 16.61
C TYR A 89 7.65 -2.69 15.08
N CYS A 90 8.81 -2.31 14.54
CA CYS A 90 9.07 -2.26 13.09
C CYS A 90 8.96 -3.63 12.41
N GLN A 91 9.50 -4.66 13.05
CA GLN A 91 9.49 -6.04 12.53
C GLN A 91 8.09 -6.65 12.53
N ASN A 92 7.20 -6.20 13.42
CA ASN A 92 5.83 -6.73 13.53
C ASN A 92 4.90 -6.24 12.41
N VAL A 93 5.25 -5.16 11.70
CA VAL A 93 4.44 -4.59 10.62
C VAL A 93 4.28 -5.63 9.51
N LYS A 94 3.05 -6.02 9.21
CA LYS A 94 2.72 -7.00 8.17
C LYS A 94 2.79 -6.38 6.77
N ILE A 95 3.07 -7.21 5.77
CA ILE A 95 3.02 -6.82 4.36
C ILE A 95 1.87 -7.52 3.67
N VAL A 96 0.92 -6.72 3.19
CA VAL A 96 -0.21 -7.16 2.36
C VAL A 96 0.14 -6.87 0.90
N VAL A 97 0.01 -7.85 0.02
CA VAL A 97 0.26 -7.69 -1.42
C VAL A 97 -1.03 -7.86 -2.21
N THR A 98 -1.32 -6.88 -3.06
CA THR A 98 -2.51 -6.88 -3.93
C THR A 98 -2.10 -6.55 -5.38
N GLY A 99 -3.06 -6.65 -6.31
CA GLY A 99 -2.83 -6.33 -7.72
C GLY A 99 -2.38 -7.54 -8.57
N GLY A 100 -3.32 -8.09 -9.34
CA GLY A 100 -3.07 -9.15 -10.32
C GLY A 100 -2.52 -10.46 -9.73
N PHE A 101 -2.76 -10.73 -8.44
CA PHE A 101 -2.41 -12.02 -7.85
C PHE A 101 -3.35 -13.12 -8.35
N ASN A 102 -2.75 -14.26 -8.68
CA ASN A 102 -3.38 -15.49 -9.13
C ASN A 102 -2.51 -16.68 -8.64
N PRO A 103 -2.94 -17.94 -8.80
CA PRO A 103 -2.18 -19.09 -8.30
C PRO A 103 -0.72 -19.14 -8.76
N ALA A 104 -0.43 -18.79 -10.02
CA ALA A 104 0.93 -18.80 -10.56
C ALA A 104 1.82 -17.72 -9.94
N LYS A 105 1.30 -16.50 -9.75
CA LYS A 105 2.03 -15.40 -9.11
C LYS A 105 2.29 -15.70 -7.62
N ILE A 106 1.31 -16.27 -6.92
CA ILE A 106 1.45 -16.70 -5.52
C ILE A 106 2.53 -17.80 -5.42
N ALA A 107 2.45 -18.85 -6.23
CA ALA A 107 3.46 -19.92 -6.24
C ALA A 107 4.88 -19.40 -6.49
N ARG A 108 5.04 -18.38 -7.34
CA ARG A 108 6.33 -17.70 -7.55
C ARG A 108 6.80 -16.95 -6.30
N PHE A 109 5.91 -16.26 -5.60
CA PHE A 109 6.25 -15.53 -4.37
C PHE A 109 6.68 -16.50 -3.27
N GLU A 110 5.92 -17.58 -3.06
CA GLU A 110 6.23 -18.62 -2.08
C GLU A 110 7.58 -19.30 -2.39
N LYS A 111 7.82 -19.68 -3.66
CA LYS A 111 9.09 -20.28 -4.09
C LYS A 111 10.30 -19.39 -3.80
N LEU A 112 10.12 -18.08 -3.91
CA LEU A 112 11.17 -17.08 -3.67
C LEU A 112 11.25 -16.63 -2.21
N HIS A 113 10.42 -17.20 -1.31
CA HIS A 113 10.33 -16.81 0.09
C HIS A 113 10.13 -15.29 0.26
N VAL A 114 9.27 -14.71 -0.58
CA VAL A 114 8.95 -13.29 -0.50
C VAL A 114 8.25 -13.01 0.83
N PRO A 115 8.65 -11.99 1.60
CA PRO A 115 8.10 -11.70 2.92
C PRO A 115 6.75 -10.97 2.82
N ALA A 116 5.78 -11.60 2.17
CA ALA A 116 4.39 -11.19 2.14
C ALA A 116 3.62 -12.01 3.18
N ASP A 117 2.89 -11.33 4.08
CA ASP A 117 2.09 -11.99 5.11
C ASP A 117 0.67 -12.31 4.62
N ILE A 118 0.12 -11.48 3.72
CA ILE A 118 -1.29 -11.56 3.29
C ILE A 118 -1.38 -11.28 1.79
N TYR A 119 -2.11 -12.14 1.06
CA TYR A 119 -2.40 -11.96 -0.37
C TYR A 119 -3.85 -11.50 -0.56
N GLY A 120 -4.03 -10.34 -1.20
CA GLY A 120 -5.33 -9.92 -1.71
C GLY A 120 -5.52 -10.39 -3.15
N VAL A 121 -6.52 -11.22 -3.37
CA VAL A 121 -6.85 -11.82 -4.67
C VAL A 121 -8.23 -11.34 -5.09
N GLY A 122 -8.31 -10.70 -6.25
CA GLY A 122 -9.54 -10.12 -6.79
C GLY A 122 -9.90 -10.77 -8.13
N SER A 123 -9.51 -10.12 -9.23
CA SER A 123 -9.93 -10.46 -10.60
C SER A 123 -9.77 -11.93 -10.98
N SER A 124 -8.80 -12.66 -10.44
CA SER A 124 -8.62 -14.09 -10.75
C SER A 124 -9.70 -15.01 -10.14
N LEU A 125 -10.49 -14.52 -9.19
CA LEU A 125 -11.62 -15.25 -8.60
C LEU A 125 -12.95 -14.86 -9.26
N LEU A 126 -12.97 -13.77 -10.03
CA LEU A 126 -14.12 -13.28 -10.75
C LEU A 126 -14.06 -13.78 -12.19
N VAL A 127 -15.21 -13.98 -12.83
CA VAL A 127 -15.27 -14.20 -14.29
C VAL A 127 -15.02 -12.84 -14.93
N ASN A 128 -13.73 -12.55 -15.12
CA ASN A 128 -13.23 -11.29 -15.62
C ASN A 128 -12.08 -11.61 -16.58
N ASP A 129 -12.46 -11.95 -17.80
CA ASP A 129 -11.57 -12.26 -18.92
C ASP A 129 -11.70 -11.20 -20.03
N LYS A 130 -11.08 -11.44 -21.19
CA LYS A 130 -11.11 -10.47 -22.30
C LYS A 130 -12.51 -10.21 -22.85
N GLU A 131 -13.46 -11.13 -22.65
CA GLU A 131 -14.81 -11.06 -23.19
C GLU A 131 -15.83 -10.59 -22.12
N THR A 132 -15.51 -10.81 -20.85
CA THR A 132 -16.37 -10.48 -19.69
C THR A 132 -15.82 -9.33 -18.84
N ASN A 133 -14.84 -8.59 -19.35
CA ASN A 133 -14.20 -7.53 -18.59
C ASN A 133 -15.19 -6.44 -18.17
N THR A 134 -15.27 -6.20 -16.87
CA THR A 134 -16.06 -5.13 -16.25
C THR A 134 -15.20 -4.27 -15.32
N ASP A 135 -13.89 -4.16 -15.60
CA ASP A 135 -12.92 -3.40 -14.81
C ASP A 135 -13.05 -1.89 -15.04
N PHE A 136 -14.14 -1.31 -14.54
CA PHE A 136 -14.27 0.13 -14.41
C PHE A 136 -13.77 0.58 -13.03
N THR A 137 -12.98 1.65 -13.00
CA THR A 137 -12.50 2.25 -11.75
C THR A 137 -13.07 3.65 -11.62
N ALA A 138 -13.73 3.94 -10.49
CA ALA A 138 -14.04 5.30 -10.08
C ALA A 138 -12.94 5.79 -9.13
N ASP A 139 -12.19 6.81 -9.55
CA ASP A 139 -11.12 7.40 -8.76
C ASP A 139 -11.47 8.87 -8.46
N VAL A 140 -11.19 9.32 -7.24
CA VAL A 140 -11.17 10.76 -6.94
C VAL A 140 -9.94 11.35 -7.63
N VAL A 141 -10.18 12.27 -8.56
CA VAL A 141 -9.13 12.91 -9.38
C VAL A 141 -9.07 14.43 -9.19
N ARG A 142 -10.16 15.01 -8.67
CA ARG A 142 -10.29 16.43 -8.31
C ARG A 142 -11.09 16.56 -7.03
N VAL A 143 -10.78 17.56 -6.23
CA VAL A 143 -11.59 17.97 -5.06
C VAL A 143 -11.96 19.43 -5.19
N CYS A 144 -13.18 19.79 -4.79
CA CYS A 144 -13.62 21.19 -4.75
C CYS A 144 -13.37 21.76 -3.35
N ILE A 145 -12.59 22.84 -3.25
CA ILE A 145 -12.27 23.54 -2.01
C ILE A 145 -12.54 25.03 -2.27
N ASP A 146 -13.41 25.64 -1.47
CA ASP A 146 -13.80 27.06 -1.60
C ASP A 146 -14.18 27.44 -3.05
N ASP A 147 -15.06 26.62 -3.65
CA ASP A 147 -15.53 26.74 -5.05
C ASP A 147 -14.43 26.61 -6.13
N GLN A 148 -13.25 26.11 -5.78
CA GLN A 148 -12.14 25.86 -6.71
C GLN A 148 -11.83 24.37 -6.83
N TRP A 149 -11.73 23.89 -8.07
CA TRP A 149 -11.29 22.53 -8.36
C TRP A 149 -9.77 22.41 -8.26
N VAL A 150 -9.31 21.50 -7.40
CA VAL A 150 -7.90 21.16 -7.21
C VAL A 150 -7.66 19.74 -7.70
N ASP A 151 -6.72 19.58 -8.64
CA ASP A 151 -6.30 18.26 -9.14
C ASP A 151 -5.59 17.47 -8.04
N MET A 152 -6.06 16.26 -7.78
CA MET A 152 -5.57 15.39 -6.70
C MET A 152 -5.65 13.91 -7.08
N ALA A 153 -5.30 13.60 -8.32
CA ALA A 153 -5.31 12.23 -8.82
C ALA A 153 -4.10 11.42 -8.29
N LYS A 154 -4.31 10.13 -8.06
CA LYS A 154 -3.20 9.18 -7.87
C LYS A 154 -2.37 9.09 -9.16
N ILE A 155 -1.07 8.80 -9.03
CA ILE A 155 -0.17 8.62 -10.18
C ILE A 155 -0.77 7.61 -11.17
N GLY A 156 -0.78 7.97 -12.45
CA GLY A 156 -1.37 7.16 -13.52
C GLY A 156 -2.87 7.33 -13.72
N ARG A 157 -3.51 8.29 -13.03
CA ARG A 157 -4.91 8.70 -13.25
C ARG A 157 -5.00 10.20 -13.47
N GLY A 158 -6.14 10.63 -14.01
CA GLY A 158 -6.46 12.04 -14.23
C GLY A 158 -7.95 12.21 -14.47
N ALA A 159 -8.42 13.46 -14.43
CA ALA A 159 -9.75 13.77 -14.89
C ALA A 159 -9.87 13.44 -16.38
N SER A 160 -10.87 12.64 -16.71
CA SER A 160 -11.24 12.33 -18.09
C SER A 160 -12.64 12.86 -18.33
N ASP A 161 -12.80 13.62 -19.40
CA ASP A 161 -14.12 14.02 -19.88
C ASP A 161 -14.64 12.93 -20.81
N ASN A 162 -15.87 12.48 -20.58
CA ASN A 162 -16.56 11.56 -21.46
C ASN A 162 -17.89 12.22 -21.87
N PRO A 163 -18.09 12.56 -23.15
CA PRO A 163 -19.29 13.26 -23.62
C PRO A 163 -20.58 12.46 -23.41
N GLU A 164 -20.48 11.14 -23.21
CA GLU A 164 -21.62 10.26 -22.92
C GLU A 164 -22.04 10.29 -21.44
N LEU A 165 -21.23 10.89 -20.54
CA LEU A 165 -21.60 11.02 -19.13
C LEU A 165 -22.58 12.17 -18.95
N GLN A 166 -23.74 11.85 -18.39
CA GLN A 166 -24.78 12.79 -18.02
C GLN A 166 -25.09 12.71 -16.53
N PRO A 167 -25.47 13.82 -15.87
CA PRO A 167 -25.95 13.79 -14.49
C PRO A 167 -27.13 12.82 -14.38
N VAL A 168 -27.09 11.95 -13.37
CA VAL A 168 -28.22 11.06 -13.06
C VAL A 168 -29.06 11.75 -11.98
N ASP A 169 -30.36 11.89 -12.24
CA ASP A 169 -31.31 12.37 -11.24
C ASP A 169 -31.52 11.28 -10.18
N LEU A 170 -31.00 11.53 -8.97
CA LEU A 170 -31.12 10.62 -7.83
C LEU A 170 -32.34 10.96 -6.93
N THR A 171 -33.19 11.92 -7.31
CA THR A 171 -34.30 12.42 -6.45
C THR A 171 -35.32 11.33 -6.10
N ASN A 172 -35.39 10.25 -6.88
CA ASN A 172 -36.32 9.12 -6.68
C ASN A 172 -35.62 7.79 -6.32
N LEU A 173 -34.36 7.81 -5.87
CA LEU A 173 -33.61 6.65 -5.37
C LEU A 173 -33.73 6.48 -3.85
#